data_AF-A0A6M2A0P2-F1
#
_entry.id   AF-A0A6M2A0P2-F1
#
_cell.length_a   1.000
_cell.length_b   1.000
_cell.length_c   1.000
_cell.angle_alpha   90.00
_cell.angle_beta   90.00
_cell.angle_gamma   90.00
#
_symmetry.space_group_name_H-M   'P 1'
#
loop_
_entity.id
_entity.type
_entity.pdbx_description
1 polymer ?
#
loop_
_entity_poly.entity_id
_entity_poly.type
_entity_poly.pdbx_seq_one_letter_code
_entity_poly.pdbx_strand_id
1 'polypeptide(L)'
;MKKDHSFLFSPKKWLGEGKIKLSMVEEELDFFTRWNLGALDQGGKIPASQEVQIKGMNEIMHNQFLITDLTSSHFNLELENAALGTIIGKGIIKENLIAWEFRHSELGFEGFEFYERQPDGTYLVRAEYATPDQYRTIIQGKIWEKIST
;
A
#
# COMPACT_ATOMS: atom_id res chain seq x y z
N MET A 1 -26.15 5.42 -3.24
CA MET A 1 -25.05 5.27 -4.22
C MET A 1 -23.89 4.62 -3.50
N LYS A 2 -23.45 3.41 -3.91
CA LYS A 2 -22.21 2.82 -3.39
C LYS A 2 -21.08 3.78 -3.73
N LYS A 3 -20.44 4.35 -2.71
CA LYS A 3 -19.22 5.13 -2.89
C LYS A 3 -18.10 4.12 -3.11
N ASP A 4 -17.95 3.65 -4.34
CA ASP A 4 -16.88 2.73 -4.69
C ASP A 4 -15.52 3.40 -4.46
N HIS A 5 -14.62 2.65 -3.84
CA HIS A 5 -13.25 3.12 -3.63
C HIS A 5 -12.54 3.27 -4.99
N SER A 6 -12.02 4.46 -5.29
CA SER A 6 -11.25 4.67 -6.52
C SER A 6 -9.77 4.31 -6.34
N PHE A 7 -9.23 4.49 -5.13
CA PHE A 7 -7.89 4.01 -4.80
C PHE A 7 -7.88 2.47 -4.86
N LEU A 8 -6.80 1.90 -5.38
CA LEU A 8 -6.60 0.46 -5.66
C LEU A 8 -7.43 -0.16 -6.80
N PHE A 9 -8.58 0.41 -7.15
CA PHE A 9 -9.54 -0.24 -8.08
C PHE A 9 -9.86 0.57 -9.35
N SER A 10 -9.08 1.60 -9.65
CA SER A 10 -9.22 2.40 -10.87
C SER A 10 -7.86 2.72 -11.49
N PRO A 11 -7.74 2.76 -12.83
CA PRO A 11 -6.47 2.97 -13.53
C PRO A 11 -6.01 4.43 -13.43
N LYS A 12 -5.47 4.80 -12.26
CA LYS A 12 -5.12 6.16 -11.88
C LYS A 12 -3.74 6.21 -11.24
N LYS A 13 -3.17 7.41 -11.22
CA LYS A 13 -1.94 7.69 -10.48
C LYS A 13 -2.30 8.31 -9.15
N TRP A 14 -1.68 7.83 -8.09
CA TRP A 14 -1.83 8.39 -6.75
C TRP A 14 -0.47 8.84 -6.23
N LEU A 15 -0.46 9.97 -5.54
CA LEU A 15 0.69 10.48 -4.82
C LEU A 15 0.41 10.35 -3.33
N GLY A 16 1.46 10.25 -2.54
CA GLY A 16 1.35 10.33 -1.11
C GLY A 16 2.62 10.80 -0.44
N GLU A 17 2.45 11.22 0.80
CA GLU A 17 3.54 11.63 1.66
C GLU A 17 3.20 11.34 3.12
N GLY A 18 4.23 11.27 3.95
CA GLY A 18 4.05 11.07 5.39
C GLY A 18 5.35 10.79 6.12
N LYS A 19 5.24 10.07 7.22
CA LYS A 19 6.32 9.72 8.13
C LYS A 19 6.48 8.20 8.22
N ILE A 20 7.75 7.77 8.27
CA ILE A 20 8.15 6.42 8.63
C ILE A 20 8.92 6.48 9.94
N LYS A 21 8.55 5.63 10.89
CA LYS A 21 9.22 5.48 12.17
C LYS A 21 9.67 4.04 12.35
N LEU A 22 10.92 3.84 12.73
CA LEU A 22 11.46 2.54 13.13
C LEU A 22 11.37 2.42 14.65
N SER A 23 10.84 1.31 15.17
CA SER A 23 10.57 1.14 16.62
C SER A 23 11.76 1.36 17.54
N MET A 24 12.98 1.19 17.03
CA MET A 24 14.22 1.28 17.80
C MET A 24 14.91 2.65 17.70
N VAL A 25 14.31 3.61 16.97
CA VAL A 25 14.86 4.95 16.75
C VAL A 25 13.77 5.99 17.04
N GLU A 26 14.12 7.09 17.71
CA GLU A 26 13.18 8.20 17.95
C GLU A 26 12.90 9.02 16.68
N GLU A 27 13.78 8.93 15.69
CA GLU A 27 13.73 9.68 14.44
C GLU A 27 12.59 9.20 13.54
N GLU A 28 11.89 10.18 12.95
CA GLU A 28 10.89 9.96 11.91
C GLU A 28 11.43 10.50 10.59
N LEU A 29 11.41 9.66 9.55
CA LEU A 29 11.84 10.03 8.21
C LEU A 29 10.63 10.41 7.36
N ASP A 30 10.76 11.51 6.61
CA ASP A 30 9.77 11.85 5.58
C ASP A 30 9.82 10.79 4.48
N PHE A 31 8.66 10.38 3.98
CA PHE A 31 8.57 9.58 2.75
C PHE A 31 7.63 10.20 1.74
N PHE A 32 7.87 9.88 0.47
CA PHE A 32 6.99 10.17 -0.65
C PHE A 32 6.70 8.88 -1.39
N THR A 33 5.44 8.66 -1.74
CA THR A 33 5.02 7.47 -2.50
C THR A 33 4.31 7.88 -3.78
N ARG A 34 4.53 7.10 -4.84
CA ARG A 34 3.74 7.18 -6.06
C ARG A 34 3.20 5.81 -6.40
N TRP A 35 1.90 5.72 -6.57
CA TRP A 35 1.23 4.54 -7.08
C TRP A 35 0.81 4.76 -8.54
N ASN A 36 1.02 3.76 -9.39
CA ASN A 36 0.48 3.70 -10.74
C ASN A 36 -0.41 2.47 -10.86
N LEU A 37 -1.70 2.68 -11.09
CA LEU A 37 -2.69 1.62 -11.13
C LEU A 37 -3.04 1.34 -12.59
N GLY A 38 -2.96 0.08 -12.98
CA GLY A 38 -3.34 -0.40 -14.30
C GLY A 38 -4.85 -0.56 -14.45
N ALA A 39 -5.27 -0.85 -15.68
CA ALA A 39 -6.65 -1.26 -15.95
C ALA A 39 -6.85 -2.73 -15.56
N LEU A 40 -8.11 -3.10 -15.30
CA LEU A 40 -8.50 -4.50 -15.16
C LEU A 40 -8.18 -5.25 -16.46
N ASP A 41 -7.37 -6.29 -16.36
CA ASP A 41 -7.00 -7.12 -17.50
C ASP A 41 -8.10 -8.13 -17.88
N GLN A 42 -7.87 -8.88 -18.96
CA GLN A 42 -8.82 -9.92 -19.43
C GLN A 42 -9.01 -11.07 -18.43
N GLY A 43 -8.07 -11.24 -17.49
CA GLY A 43 -8.12 -12.23 -16.42
C GLY A 43 -8.76 -11.71 -15.13
N GLY A 44 -9.28 -10.48 -15.12
CA GLY A 44 -9.87 -9.88 -13.92
C GLY A 44 -8.85 -9.43 -12.87
N LYS A 45 -7.60 -9.19 -13.28
CA LYS A 45 -6.51 -8.74 -12.40
C LYS A 45 -6.19 -7.27 -12.63
N ILE A 46 -5.72 -6.59 -11.60
CA ILE A 46 -5.28 -5.18 -11.69
C ILE A 46 -3.79 -5.13 -11.35
N PRO A 47 -2.90 -4.86 -12.33
CA PRO A 47 -1.50 -4.62 -12.03
C PRO A 47 -1.34 -3.23 -11.41
N ALA A 48 -0.47 -3.10 -10.42
CA ALA A 48 -0.13 -1.82 -9.82
C ALA A 48 1.37 -1.76 -9.50
N SER A 49 1.95 -0.58 -9.60
CA SER A 49 3.33 -0.34 -9.16
C SER A 49 3.36 0.76 -8.12
N GLN A 50 4.25 0.61 -7.14
CA GLN A 50 4.51 1.63 -6.13
C GLN A 50 5.98 1.98 -6.12
N GLU A 51 6.26 3.27 -6.02
CA GLU A 51 7.58 3.82 -5.76
C GLU A 51 7.55 4.52 -4.41
N VAL A 52 8.53 4.23 -3.55
CA VAL A 52 8.67 4.88 -2.24
C VAL A 52 10.06 5.48 -2.14
N GLN A 53 10.13 6.79 -1.92
CA GLN A 53 11.35 7.53 -1.63
C GLN A 53 11.34 7.92 -0.16
N ILE A 54 12.37 7.52 0.58
CA ILE A 54 12.58 7.92 1.97
C ILE A 54 13.65 9.00 2.00
N LYS A 55 13.38 10.09 2.72
CA LYS A 55 14.33 11.20 2.88
C LYS A 55 15.54 10.73 3.67
N GLY A 56 16.74 11.03 3.17
CA GLY A 56 17.99 10.55 3.76
C GLY A 56 18.48 9.21 3.20
N MET A 57 17.66 8.54 2.37
CA MET A 57 18.06 7.34 1.63
C MET A 57 18.22 7.68 0.14
N ASN A 58 19.28 7.18 -0.50
CA ASN A 58 19.55 7.45 -1.92
C ASN A 58 18.75 6.52 -2.86
N GLU A 59 18.17 5.44 -2.33
CA GLU A 59 17.46 4.44 -3.10
C GLU A 59 15.95 4.71 -3.13
N ILE A 60 15.33 4.50 -4.30
CA ILE A 60 13.88 4.44 -4.45
C ILE A 60 13.47 2.98 -4.37
N MET A 61 12.60 2.65 -3.43
CA MET A 61 12.03 1.31 -3.33
C MET A 61 10.95 1.14 -4.40
N HIS A 62 11.01 0.04 -5.13
CA HIS A 62 10.04 -0.32 -6.15
C HIS A 62 9.31 -1.59 -5.76
N ASN A 63 7.99 -1.49 -5.63
CA ASN A 63 7.11 -2.63 -5.34
C ASN A 63 6.21 -2.88 -6.55
N GLN A 64 6.08 -4.14 -6.94
CA GLN A 64 5.09 -4.56 -7.94
C GLN A 64 3.96 -5.29 -7.23
N PHE A 65 2.73 -4.92 -7.58
CA PHE A 65 1.52 -5.46 -7.01
C PHE A 65 0.62 -6.05 -8.08
N LEU A 66 -0.05 -7.15 -7.74
CA LEU A 66 -1.12 -7.72 -8.55
C LEU A 66 -2.34 -7.94 -7.65
N ILE A 67 -3.42 -7.22 -7.95
CA ILE A 67 -4.70 -7.38 -7.25
C ILE A 67 -5.52 -8.42 -8.00
N THR A 68 -5.98 -9.43 -7.26
CA THR A 68 -6.73 -10.58 -7.78
C THR A 68 -7.96 -10.86 -6.90
N ASP A 69 -8.84 -11.75 -7.35
CA ASP A 69 -10.04 -12.19 -6.61
C ASP A 69 -10.89 -11.03 -6.06
N LEU A 70 -11.02 -9.95 -6.85
CA LEU A 70 -11.74 -8.74 -6.44
C LEU A 70 -13.24 -9.01 -6.34
N THR A 71 -13.78 -8.82 -5.14
CA THR A 71 -15.21 -8.86 -4.83
C THR A 71 -15.67 -7.51 -4.27
N SER A 72 -16.93 -7.41 -3.86
CA SER A 72 -17.43 -6.18 -3.22
C SER A 72 -16.88 -5.92 -1.81
N SER A 73 -16.21 -6.89 -1.19
CA SER A 73 -15.76 -6.78 0.21
C SER A 73 -14.35 -7.30 0.46
N HIS A 74 -13.73 -8.01 -0.49
CA HIS A 74 -12.42 -8.63 -0.35
C HIS A 74 -11.66 -8.61 -1.68
N PHE A 75 -10.34 -8.72 -1.58
CA PHE A 75 -9.41 -8.93 -2.70
C PHE A 75 -8.17 -9.66 -2.18
N ASN A 76 -7.37 -10.21 -3.08
CA ASN A 76 -6.03 -10.70 -2.80
C ASN A 76 -5.00 -9.73 -3.41
N LEU A 77 -3.83 -9.66 -2.80
CA LEU A 77 -2.77 -8.74 -3.20
C LEU A 77 -1.43 -9.47 -3.22
N GLU A 78 -0.89 -9.73 -4.40
CA GLU A 78 0.46 -10.25 -4.55
C GLU A 78 1.42 -9.07 -4.55
N LEU A 79 2.47 -9.12 -3.74
CA LEU A 79 3.56 -8.14 -3.68
C LEU A 79 4.86 -8.83 -4.07
N GLU A 80 5.49 -8.34 -5.13
CA GLU A 80 6.83 -8.73 -5.53
C GLU A 80 7.82 -7.59 -5.22
N ASN A 81 8.85 -7.92 -4.45
CA ASN A 81 9.98 -7.03 -4.19
C ASN A 81 11.29 -7.85 -4.09
N ALA A 82 12.40 -7.26 -4.53
CA ALA A 82 13.72 -7.89 -4.54
C ALA A 82 14.18 -8.42 -3.16
N ALA A 83 13.75 -7.80 -2.06
CA ALA A 83 14.13 -8.20 -0.71
C ALA A 83 13.28 -9.35 -0.14
N LEU A 84 12.01 -9.46 -0.53
CA LEU A 84 11.04 -10.39 0.07
C LEU A 84 10.61 -11.52 -0.88
N GLY A 85 10.96 -11.43 -2.17
CA GLY A 85 10.36 -12.27 -3.20
C GLY A 85 8.89 -11.91 -3.43
N THR A 86 8.07 -12.91 -3.73
CA THR A 86 6.63 -12.75 -3.89
C THR A 86 5.90 -13.15 -2.62
N ILE A 87 5.13 -12.24 -2.03
CA ILE A 87 4.28 -12.49 -0.88
C ILE A 87 2.81 -12.24 -1.22
N ILE A 88 1.91 -13.04 -0.65
CA ILE A 88 0.47 -12.92 -0.88
C ILE A 88 -0.20 -12.35 0.36
N GLY A 89 -0.92 -11.26 0.18
CA GLY A 89 -1.72 -10.59 1.19
C GLY A 89 -3.22 -10.75 0.94
N LYS A 90 -3.99 -10.52 2.00
CA LYS A 90 -5.46 -10.55 1.97
C LYS A 90 -6.00 -9.17 2.27
N GLY A 91 -6.92 -8.72 1.43
CA GLY A 91 -7.53 -7.41 1.49
C GLY A 91 -9.01 -7.44 1.86
N ILE A 92 -9.45 -6.37 2.52
CA ILE A 92 -10.86 -6.08 2.81
C ILE A 92 -11.25 -4.71 2.27
N ILE A 93 -12.53 -4.59 1.91
CA ILE A 93 -13.16 -3.37 1.44
C ILE A 93 -14.39 -3.12 2.32
N LYS A 94 -14.40 -1.99 3.02
CA LYS A 94 -15.57 -1.46 3.73
C LYS A 94 -15.99 -0.15 3.09
N GLU A 95 -16.97 0.54 3.67
CA GLU A 95 -17.49 1.77 3.07
C GLU A 95 -16.43 2.89 2.97
N ASN A 96 -15.60 3.07 4.00
CA ASN A 96 -14.59 4.13 4.08
C ASN A 96 -13.18 3.60 4.33
N LEU A 97 -12.96 2.29 4.16
CA LEU A 97 -11.70 1.64 4.51
C LEU A 97 -11.34 0.60 3.44
N ILE A 98 -10.12 0.71 2.93
CA ILE A 98 -9.43 -0.39 2.26
C ILE A 98 -8.32 -0.81 3.21
N ALA A 99 -8.16 -2.10 3.45
CA ALA A 99 -7.05 -2.60 4.24
C ALA A 99 -6.55 -3.93 3.71
N TRP A 100 -5.29 -4.24 3.93
CA TRP A 100 -4.73 -5.55 3.66
C TRP A 100 -3.69 -5.93 4.71
N GLU A 101 -3.42 -7.23 4.82
CA GLU A 101 -2.33 -7.76 5.62
C GLU A 101 -1.49 -8.74 4.80
N PHE A 102 -0.20 -8.81 5.13
CA PHE A 102 0.71 -9.84 4.68
C PHE A 102 1.15 -10.68 5.87
N ARG A 103 1.25 -11.99 5.65
CA ARG A 103 1.81 -12.92 6.63
C ARG A 103 2.66 -13.94 5.88
N HIS A 104 3.96 -13.94 6.14
CA HIS A 104 4.92 -14.88 5.56
C HIS A 104 5.70 -15.58 6.66
N SER A 105 5.15 -16.68 7.17
CA SER A 105 5.64 -17.37 8.36
C SER A 105 7.10 -17.82 8.27
N GLU A 106 7.56 -18.25 7.10
CA GLU A 106 8.94 -18.71 6.91
C GLU A 106 9.96 -17.57 6.96
N LEU A 107 9.54 -16.35 6.61
CA LEU A 107 10.38 -15.16 6.61
C LEU A 107 10.17 -14.32 7.88
N GLY A 108 9.26 -14.74 8.78
CA GLY A 108 8.80 -13.96 9.92
C GLY A 108 8.39 -12.53 9.57
N PHE A 109 7.93 -12.31 8.33
CA PHE A 109 7.45 -11.03 7.84
C PHE A 109 5.94 -10.99 8.01
N GLU A 110 5.46 -9.98 8.75
CA GLU A 110 4.05 -9.71 8.87
C GLU A 110 3.79 -8.22 8.89
N GLY A 111 2.62 -7.83 8.44
CA GLY A 111 2.23 -6.43 8.51
C GLY A 111 0.86 -6.20 7.94
N PHE A 112 0.36 -5.00 8.19
CA PHE A 112 -0.90 -4.55 7.64
C PHE A 112 -0.77 -3.12 7.15
N GLU A 113 -1.67 -2.77 6.26
CA GLU A 113 -1.82 -1.43 5.76
C GLU A 113 -3.29 -1.10 5.59
N PHE A 114 -3.69 0.11 5.94
CA PHE A 114 -5.05 0.57 5.74
C PHE A 114 -5.12 2.00 5.28
N TYR A 115 -6.18 2.27 4.54
CA TYR A 115 -6.47 3.50 3.84
C TYR A 115 -7.89 3.93 4.20
N GLU A 116 -7.99 4.97 5.02
CA GLU A 116 -9.27 5.53 5.44
C GLU A 116 -9.64 6.72 4.55
N ARG A 117 -10.74 6.58 3.80
CA ARG A 117 -11.21 7.60 2.88
C ARG A 117 -11.70 8.83 3.63
N GLN A 118 -11.21 9.99 3.22
CA GLN A 118 -11.58 11.29 3.77
C GLN A 118 -12.70 11.96 2.94
N PRO A 119 -13.41 12.94 3.51
CA PRO A 119 -14.48 13.66 2.79
C PRO A 119 -14.04 14.37 1.51
N ASP A 120 -12.77 14.75 1.42
CA ASP A 120 -12.15 15.42 0.26
C ASP A 120 -11.72 14.43 -0.85
N GLY A 121 -11.99 13.13 -0.69
CA GLY A 121 -11.62 12.08 -1.64
C GLY A 121 -10.20 11.53 -1.49
N THR A 122 -9.41 12.09 -0.56
CA THR A 122 -8.08 11.58 -0.21
C THR A 122 -8.18 10.41 0.76
N TYR A 123 -7.05 9.79 1.09
CA TYR A 123 -7.01 8.73 2.11
C TYR A 123 -5.91 8.99 3.12
N LEU A 124 -6.22 8.76 4.39
CA LEU A 124 -5.20 8.61 5.42
C LEU A 124 -4.66 7.18 5.34
N VAL A 125 -3.34 7.05 5.24
CA VAL A 125 -2.66 5.75 5.25
C VAL A 125 -2.03 5.50 6.60
N ARG A 126 -2.17 4.27 7.09
CA ARG A 126 -1.34 3.74 8.17
C ARG A 126 -0.90 2.33 7.85
N ALA A 127 0.36 2.04 8.14
CA ALA A 127 0.91 0.70 7.99
C ALA A 127 1.77 0.34 9.20
N GLU A 128 1.85 -0.95 9.49
CA GLU A 128 2.81 -1.51 10.42
C GLU A 128 3.38 -2.79 9.83
N TYR A 129 4.69 -2.89 9.76
CA TYR A 129 5.41 -4.06 9.28
C TYR A 129 6.43 -4.50 10.31
N ALA A 130 6.50 -5.81 10.56
CA ALA A 130 7.43 -6.46 11.47
C ALA A 130 8.27 -7.49 10.74
N THR A 131 9.56 -7.53 11.10
CA THR A 131 10.55 -8.51 10.64
C THR A 131 10.97 -9.43 11.79
N PRO A 132 11.66 -10.57 11.51
CA PRO A 132 12.02 -11.58 12.53
C PRO A 132 12.83 -11.05 13.72
N ASP A 133 13.62 -10.01 13.50
CA ASP A 133 14.42 -9.31 14.50
C ASP A 133 13.60 -8.31 15.35
N GLN A 134 12.27 -8.35 15.23
CA GLN A 134 11.31 -7.49 15.95
C GLN A 134 11.45 -5.99 15.66
N TYR A 135 12.16 -5.59 14.60
CA TYR A 135 12.04 -4.23 14.10
C TYR A 135 10.63 -4.01 13.57
N ARG A 136 9.99 -2.95 14.04
CA ARG A 136 8.69 -2.52 13.54
C ARG A 136 8.87 -1.24 12.76
N THR A 137 8.33 -1.21 11.56
CA THR A 137 8.21 -0.02 10.74
C THR A 137 6.78 0.47 10.83
N ILE A 138 6.59 1.67 11.35
CA ILE A 138 5.29 2.34 11.44
C ILE A 138 5.26 3.41 10.36
N ILE A 139 4.23 3.38 9.51
CA ILE A 139 4.04 4.35 8.43
C ILE A 139 2.73 5.09 8.70
N GLN A 140 2.75 6.41 8.58
CA GLN A 140 1.57 7.25 8.65
C GLN A 140 1.64 8.34 7.60
N GLY A 141 0.56 8.58 6.87
CA GLY A 141 0.57 9.60 5.83
C GLY A 141 -0.78 9.87 5.20
N LYS A 142 -0.73 10.50 4.04
CA LYS A 142 -1.89 10.81 3.20
C LYS A 142 -1.59 10.44 1.76
N ILE A 143 -2.58 9.93 1.04
CA ILE A 143 -2.53 9.74 -0.41
C ILE A 143 -3.68 10.48 -1.11
N TRP A 144 -3.44 10.91 -2.34
CA TRP A 144 -4.41 11.60 -3.18
C TRP A 144 -4.18 11.28 -4.66
N GLU A 145 -5.25 11.38 -5.45
CA GLU A 145 -5.18 11.19 -6.89
C GLU A 145 -4.33 12.30 -7.53
N LYS A 146 -3.40 11.93 -8.42
CA LYS A 146 -2.66 12.89 -9.22
C LYS A 146 -3.59 13.42 -10.31
N ILE A 147 -4.06 14.65 -10.14
CA ILE A 147 -4.81 15.37 -11.17
C ILE A 147 -3.85 15.59 -12.36
N SER A 148 -4.24 15.10 -13.53
CA SER A 148 -3.51 15.39 -14.77
C SER A 148 -3.84 16.82 -15.18
N THR A 149 -2.84 17.69 -15.19
CA THR A 149 -2.91 19.03 -15.79
C THR A 149 -2.78 18.95 -17.30
#